data_AF-A0A897NQI4-F1
#
_entry.id   AF-A0A897NQI4-F1
#
_cell.length_a   1.000
_cell.length_b   1.000
_cell.length_c   1.000
_cell.angle_alpha   90.00
_cell.angle_beta   90.00
_cell.angle_gamma   90.00
#
_symmetry.space_group_name_H-M   'P 1'
#
loop_
_entity.id
_entity.type
_entity.pdbx_description
1 polymer ?
#
loop_
_entity_poly.entity_id
_entity_poly.type
_entity_poly.pdbx_seq_one_letter_code
_entity_poly.pdbx_strand_id
1 'polypeptide(L)'
;MDQNEVAFIYDEIGDRGFGMLRCLPVIHYLGVHHFTFPKRWRQLSSPAQYDYLDYEYELLGEIDLRDEMLCAITNQNYETHTEFTIRPLLHRYESSEATFVVIADHHDFDPQEGQRMLRMQPFVYDMGSYRQVYSYFEDHYEEVGVGCPLIDTANLFMQDNANLYRMVTGQQLTRTRELFEVLPDAPYLPLYEAFVQIFSRRREPGASPLDSFAEIEGLGRWLRRRLEWDRQKALEVARSLNRRVDADESTFDSAQRSRHPMMEEATSVARTIDSTESDVHERYMRWLSKVVQ
;
A
#
# COMPACT_ATOMS: atom_id res chain seq x y z
N MET A 1 -33.40 3.98 4.42
CA MET A 1 -32.19 3.20 4.72
C MET A 1 -31.22 4.22 5.26
N ASP A 2 -30.85 4.10 6.53
CA ASP A 2 -29.97 5.06 7.19
C ASP A 2 -28.62 5.02 6.47
N GLN A 3 -28.31 6.07 5.71
CA GLN A 3 -27.02 6.24 5.06
C GLN A 3 -26.00 6.50 6.17
N ASN A 4 -25.23 5.47 6.52
CA ASN A 4 -24.03 5.72 7.31
C ASN A 4 -22.96 6.24 6.35
N GLU A 5 -22.69 7.54 6.46
CA GLU A 5 -21.82 8.28 5.53
C GLU A 5 -20.34 8.15 5.91
N VAL A 6 -20.06 7.76 7.17
CA VAL A 6 -18.70 7.47 7.66
C VAL A 6 -18.55 5.99 8.00
N ALA A 7 -17.62 5.30 7.36
CA ALA A 7 -17.25 3.92 7.69
C ALA A 7 -15.98 3.91 8.54
N PHE A 8 -15.98 3.22 9.68
CA PHE A 8 -14.85 3.14 10.59
C PHE A 8 -14.28 1.72 10.65
N ILE A 9 -12.98 1.60 10.42
CA ILE A 9 -12.21 0.36 10.56
C ILE A 9 -11.11 0.62 11.59
N TYR A 10 -10.93 -0.29 12.54
CA TYR A 10 -9.79 -0.22 13.46
C TYR A 10 -8.75 -1.28 13.12
N ASP A 11 -7.47 -0.96 13.32
CA ASP A 11 -6.37 -1.91 13.12
C ASP A 11 -5.42 -1.83 14.32
N GLU A 12 -5.51 -2.80 15.23
CA GLU A 12 -4.71 -2.86 16.46
C GLU A 12 -3.26 -3.28 16.19
N ILE A 13 -2.55 -2.44 15.45
CA ILE A 13 -1.12 -2.50 15.18
C ILE A 13 -0.47 -1.46 16.08
N GLY A 14 0.35 -1.94 17.01
CA GLY A 14 0.81 -1.18 18.18
C GLY A 14 1.45 0.19 17.92
N ASP A 15 1.82 0.85 19.01
CA ASP A 15 2.20 2.27 19.05
C ASP A 15 3.12 2.72 17.90
N ARG A 16 2.71 3.83 17.25
CA ARG A 16 3.43 4.66 16.25
C ARG A 16 3.02 4.49 14.78
N GLY A 17 1.92 3.81 14.49
CA GLY A 17 1.31 3.74 13.14
C GLY A 17 2.12 2.94 12.11
N PHE A 18 3.03 2.08 12.56
CA PHE A 18 3.67 1.11 11.68
C PHE A 18 2.64 0.04 11.30
N GLY A 19 2.74 -0.50 10.08
CA GLY A 19 1.77 -1.42 9.52
C GLY A 19 0.51 -0.77 8.95
N MET A 20 0.20 0.49 9.28
CA MET A 20 -1.12 1.06 8.95
C MET A 20 -1.38 1.23 7.46
N LEU A 21 -0.35 1.43 6.64
CA LEU A 21 -0.51 1.52 5.18
C LEU A 21 -0.61 0.15 4.49
N ARG A 22 -0.69 -0.95 5.25
CA ARG A 22 -0.99 -2.29 4.70
C ARG A 22 -2.44 -2.41 4.22
N CYS A 23 -3.34 -1.57 4.75
CA CYS A 23 -4.75 -1.56 4.37
C CYS A 23 -5.04 -0.79 3.08
N LEU A 24 -4.10 0.03 2.61
CA LEU A 24 -4.27 0.82 1.39
C LEU A 24 -4.80 0.01 0.19
N PRO A 25 -4.26 -1.19 -0.14
CA PRO A 25 -4.72 -1.94 -1.30
C PRO A 25 -6.16 -2.41 -1.16
N VAL A 26 -6.56 -2.87 0.04
CA VAL A 26 -7.94 -3.31 0.31
C VAL A 26 -8.91 -2.16 0.03
N ILE A 27 -8.64 -0.99 0.60
CA ILE A 27 -9.51 0.18 0.45
C ILE A 27 -9.50 0.71 -0.99
N HIS A 28 -8.35 0.67 -1.64
CA HIS A 28 -8.23 1.04 -3.04
C HIS A 28 -9.01 0.10 -3.96
N TYR A 29 -9.00 -1.21 -3.68
CA TYR A 29 -9.76 -2.20 -4.45
C TYR A 29 -11.27 -2.10 -4.22
N LEU A 30 -11.71 -1.51 -3.11
CA LEU A 30 -13.11 -1.15 -2.88
C LEU A 30 -13.56 0.12 -3.63
N GLY A 31 -12.67 0.73 -4.44
CA GLY A 31 -12.99 1.88 -5.29
C GLY A 31 -12.72 3.24 -4.66
N VAL A 32 -12.08 3.29 -3.48
CA VAL A 32 -11.66 4.57 -2.89
C VAL A 32 -10.30 4.96 -3.49
N HIS A 33 -10.25 6.10 -4.18
CA HIS A 33 -9.04 6.56 -4.85
C HIS A 33 -8.37 7.76 -4.18
N HIS A 34 -9.04 8.45 -3.25
CA HIS A 34 -8.47 9.58 -2.50
C HIS A 34 -8.08 9.14 -1.10
N PHE A 35 -6.86 9.48 -0.69
CA PHE A 35 -6.33 9.12 0.62
C PHE A 35 -5.67 10.31 1.31
N THR A 36 -5.85 10.36 2.63
CA THR A 36 -5.08 11.23 3.49
C THR A 36 -4.50 10.48 4.68
N PHE A 37 -3.25 10.81 5.01
CA PHE A 37 -2.50 10.25 6.13
C PHE A 37 -1.21 11.06 6.32
N PRO A 38 -0.48 10.92 7.45
CA PRO A 38 0.69 11.75 7.71
C PRO A 38 1.74 11.70 6.60
N LYS A 39 2.07 12.86 6.03
CA LYS A 39 3.03 13.04 4.91
C LYS A 39 4.33 12.25 5.08
N ARG A 40 4.85 12.28 6.31
CA ARG A 40 6.09 11.59 6.70
C ARG A 40 6.06 10.06 6.51
N TRP A 41 4.91 9.45 6.27
CA TRP A 41 4.78 8.00 6.00
C TRP A 41 5.09 7.63 4.54
N ARG A 42 5.12 8.63 3.64
CA ARG A 42 5.54 8.49 2.23
C ARG A 42 7.00 8.89 2.01
N GLN A 43 7.64 9.50 3.01
CA GLN A 43 8.99 10.03 2.92
C GLN A 43 10.02 9.05 3.50
N LEU A 44 11.22 9.01 2.91
CA LEU A 44 12.35 8.27 3.48
C LEU A 44 13.07 9.14 4.52
N SER A 45 13.78 10.15 4.02
CA SER A 45 14.48 11.21 4.77
C SER A 45 14.49 12.55 4.01
N SER A 46 14.24 12.52 2.70
CA SER A 46 14.10 13.71 1.85
C SER A 46 12.64 14.16 1.75
N PRO A 47 12.37 15.37 1.22
CA PRO A 47 10.99 15.84 0.99
C PRO A 47 10.21 14.99 -0.01
N ALA A 48 10.90 14.23 -0.88
CA ALA A 48 10.28 13.38 -1.89
C ALA A 48 9.39 12.30 -1.25
N GLN A 49 8.28 12.01 -1.91
CA GLN A 49 7.24 11.09 -1.45
C GLN A 49 7.14 9.91 -2.42
N TYR A 50 7.03 8.71 -1.89
CA TYR A 50 7.00 7.46 -2.65
C TYR A 50 5.85 6.59 -2.20
N ASP A 51 5.19 5.92 -3.14
CA ASP A 51 4.22 4.86 -2.87
C ASP A 51 4.22 3.77 -3.94
N TYR A 52 3.52 2.66 -3.70
CA TYR A 52 3.43 1.53 -4.63
C TYR A 52 2.06 1.40 -5.33
N LEU A 53 1.05 2.16 -4.90
CA LEU A 53 -0.26 2.23 -5.54
C LEU A 53 -0.46 3.56 -6.23
N ASP A 54 -1.28 3.54 -7.29
CA ASP A 54 -1.72 4.70 -8.03
C ASP A 54 -3.04 5.21 -7.44
N TYR A 55 -2.94 6.16 -6.53
CA TYR A 55 -4.07 6.79 -5.84
C TYR A 55 -3.77 8.28 -5.62
N GLU A 56 -4.82 9.07 -5.42
CA GLU A 56 -4.72 10.50 -5.17
C GLU A 56 -4.45 10.76 -3.68
N TYR A 57 -3.35 11.46 -3.39
CA TYR A 57 -2.95 11.80 -2.03
C TYR A 57 -3.08 13.29 -1.76
N GLU A 58 -3.83 13.63 -0.73
CA GLU A 58 -4.02 15.01 -0.29
C GLU A 58 -3.66 15.16 1.19
N LEU A 59 -2.99 16.26 1.52
CA LEU A 59 -2.75 16.61 2.92
C LEU A 59 -4.06 17.05 3.55
N LEU A 60 -4.31 16.66 4.78
CA LEU A 60 -5.58 16.86 5.47
C LEU A 60 -6.10 18.31 5.45
N GLY A 61 -5.21 19.31 5.47
CA GLY A 61 -5.57 20.74 5.38
C GLY A 61 -5.80 21.28 3.97
N GLU A 62 -5.53 20.48 2.94
CA GLU A 62 -5.60 20.85 1.52
C GLU A 62 -6.80 20.20 0.80
N ILE A 63 -7.58 19.35 1.49
CA ILE A 63 -8.65 18.56 0.89
C ILE A 63 -9.89 19.42 0.58
N ASP A 64 -10.16 19.63 -0.72
CA ASP A 64 -11.35 20.29 -1.27
C ASP A 64 -12.26 19.33 -2.05
N LEU A 65 -12.34 18.07 -1.62
CA LEU A 65 -13.32 17.11 -2.11
C LEU A 65 -14.69 17.35 -1.46
N ARG A 66 -15.76 17.30 -2.25
CA ARG A 66 -17.15 17.51 -1.77
C ARG A 66 -18.06 16.31 -1.97
N ASP A 67 -17.85 15.52 -3.02
CA ASP A 67 -18.74 14.41 -3.42
C ASP A 67 -17.97 13.15 -3.84
N GLU A 68 -16.74 12.98 -3.33
CA GLU A 68 -15.86 11.87 -3.69
C GLU A 68 -15.52 11.02 -2.47
N MET A 69 -15.32 9.71 -2.66
CA MET A 69 -14.93 8.84 -1.56
C MET A 69 -13.50 9.17 -1.11
N LEU A 70 -13.33 9.30 0.19
CA LEU A 70 -12.04 9.61 0.82
C LEU A 70 -11.73 8.57 1.89
N CYS A 71 -10.48 8.16 2.01
CA CYS A 71 -9.99 7.37 3.13
C CYS A 71 -8.96 8.15 3.95
N ALA A 72 -9.22 8.35 5.24
CA ALA A 72 -8.25 8.83 6.20
C ALA A 72 -7.62 7.67 6.98
N ILE A 73 -6.29 7.53 6.90
CA ILE A 73 -5.53 6.60 7.74
C ILE A 73 -4.76 7.42 8.78
N THR A 74 -5.17 7.31 10.04
CA THR A 74 -4.65 8.13 11.14
C THR A 74 -4.41 7.29 12.38
N ASN A 75 -3.84 7.86 13.43
CA ASN A 75 -3.72 7.17 14.71
C ASN A 75 -3.95 8.13 15.87
N GLN A 76 -4.28 7.57 17.04
CA GLN A 76 -4.60 8.36 18.22
C GLN A 76 -3.46 9.33 18.56
N ASN A 77 -2.20 8.89 18.45
CA ASN A 77 -1.07 9.76 18.71
C ASN A 77 -0.99 10.97 17.75
N TYR A 78 -1.29 10.79 16.47
CA TYR A 78 -1.27 11.85 15.45
C TYR A 78 -2.42 12.83 15.67
N GLU A 79 -3.62 12.33 15.94
CA GLU A 79 -4.75 13.18 16.31
C GLU A 79 -4.45 13.95 17.59
N THR A 80 -4.03 13.32 18.68
CA THR A 80 -3.87 14.02 19.98
C THR A 80 -2.70 15.01 20.01
N HIS A 81 -1.60 14.75 19.28
CA HIS A 81 -0.35 15.52 19.44
C HIS A 81 0.02 16.39 18.24
N THR A 82 -0.88 16.56 17.27
CA THR A 82 -0.66 17.47 16.14
C THR A 82 -1.85 18.40 15.95
N GLU A 83 -1.66 19.50 15.21
CA GLU A 83 -2.76 20.38 14.82
C GLU A 83 -3.66 19.78 13.72
N PHE A 84 -3.25 18.64 13.15
CA PHE A 84 -3.96 17.96 12.09
C PHE A 84 -4.94 16.96 12.70
N THR A 85 -6.22 17.14 12.42
CA THR A 85 -7.29 16.24 12.87
C THR A 85 -8.29 15.96 11.76
N ILE A 86 -8.82 14.73 11.71
CA ILE A 86 -9.88 14.36 10.76
C ILE A 86 -11.25 14.96 11.09
N ARG A 87 -11.42 15.64 12.24
CA ARG A 87 -12.70 16.16 12.70
C ARG A 87 -13.43 17.08 11.70
N PRO A 88 -12.78 18.03 11.00
CA PRO A 88 -13.43 18.81 9.96
C PRO A 88 -13.92 17.98 8.77
N LEU A 89 -13.27 16.85 8.47
CA LEU A 89 -13.73 15.91 7.45
C LEU A 89 -14.96 15.15 7.95
N LEU A 90 -14.96 14.66 9.20
CA LEU A 90 -16.13 13.99 9.78
C LEU A 90 -17.39 14.85 9.69
N HIS A 91 -17.31 16.14 10.05
CA HIS A 91 -18.46 17.04 9.95
C HIS A 91 -18.90 17.32 8.50
N ARG A 92 -17.96 17.31 7.55
CA ARG A 92 -18.29 17.50 6.13
C ARG A 92 -19.06 16.30 5.57
N TYR A 93 -18.59 15.10 5.90
CA TYR A 93 -19.17 13.83 5.46
C TYR A 93 -20.30 13.33 6.38
N GLU A 94 -20.79 14.14 7.32
CA GLU A 94 -22.04 13.88 8.06
C GLU A 94 -23.29 14.31 7.25
N SER A 95 -23.08 15.04 6.16
CA SER A 95 -24.15 15.50 5.28
C SER A 95 -23.84 15.28 3.79
N SER A 96 -22.90 14.39 3.48
CA SER A 96 -22.44 14.13 2.11
C SER A 96 -23.04 12.82 1.60
N GLU A 97 -23.34 12.77 0.30
CA GLU A 97 -23.75 11.51 -0.35
C GLU A 97 -22.55 10.55 -0.56
N ALA A 98 -21.32 11.04 -0.41
CA ALA A 98 -20.10 10.25 -0.55
C ALA A 98 -19.68 9.58 0.77
N THR A 99 -18.95 8.48 0.67
CA THR A 99 -18.46 7.74 1.84
C THR A 99 -17.09 8.24 2.30
N PHE A 100 -16.96 8.53 3.59
CA PHE A 100 -15.67 8.76 4.25
C PHE A 100 -15.25 7.54 5.06
N VAL A 101 -14.16 6.89 4.63
CA VAL A 101 -13.58 5.76 5.34
C VAL A 101 -12.52 6.28 6.33
N VAL A 102 -12.61 5.87 7.58
CA VAL A 102 -11.61 6.17 8.61
C VAL A 102 -10.97 4.87 9.07
N ILE A 103 -9.64 4.80 8.98
CA ILE A 103 -8.85 3.71 9.53
C ILE A 103 -7.97 4.25 10.65
N ALA A 104 -8.16 3.71 11.85
CA ALA A 104 -7.39 4.10 13.04
C ALA A 104 -6.70 2.92 13.71
N ASP A 105 -5.75 3.21 14.61
CA ASP A 105 -4.92 2.22 15.31
C ASP A 105 -5.62 1.51 16.48
N HIS A 106 -6.77 2.03 16.93
CA HIS A 106 -7.48 1.51 18.08
C HIS A 106 -8.99 1.50 17.87
N HIS A 107 -9.62 0.48 18.43
CA HIS A 107 -11.07 0.34 18.49
C HIS A 107 -11.74 1.49 19.26
N ASP A 108 -11.07 2.05 20.26
CA ASP A 108 -11.56 3.18 21.06
C ASP A 108 -11.04 4.54 20.58
N PHE A 109 -10.65 4.63 19.30
CA PHE A 109 -10.12 5.85 18.69
C PHE A 109 -11.09 7.04 18.84
N ASP A 110 -10.51 8.18 19.20
CA ASP A 110 -11.21 9.43 19.44
C ASP A 110 -10.50 10.61 18.74
N PRO A 111 -11.09 11.17 17.66
CA PRO A 111 -10.54 12.31 16.95
C PRO A 111 -10.68 13.59 17.80
N GLN A 112 -9.55 14.06 18.37
CA GLN A 112 -9.37 15.27 19.19
C GLN A 112 -10.61 15.79 19.94
N GLU A 113 -10.68 15.45 21.23
CA GLU A 113 -11.68 15.95 22.20
C GLU A 113 -13.14 15.66 21.77
N GLY A 114 -13.38 14.50 21.17
CA GLY A 114 -14.71 13.94 21.09
C GLY A 114 -15.20 13.64 22.51
N GLN A 115 -16.47 13.90 22.79
CA GLN A 115 -17.07 13.44 24.07
C GLN A 115 -17.24 11.91 24.11
N ARG A 116 -17.05 11.22 22.97
CA ARG A 116 -17.27 9.79 22.75
C ARG A 116 -16.38 9.28 21.62
N MET A 117 -15.98 8.00 21.72
CA MET A 117 -15.25 7.25 20.69
C MET A 117 -15.94 7.37 19.33
N LEU A 118 -15.17 7.37 18.24
CA LEU A 118 -15.71 7.56 16.89
C LEU A 118 -16.79 6.54 16.54
N ARG A 119 -16.58 5.26 16.84
CA ARG A 119 -17.56 4.18 16.61
C ARG A 119 -18.90 4.35 17.35
N MET A 120 -18.96 5.20 18.38
CA MET A 120 -20.18 5.47 19.14
C MET A 120 -20.98 6.65 18.57
N GLN A 121 -20.47 7.31 17.53
CA GLN A 121 -21.17 8.41 16.88
C GLN A 121 -22.32 7.87 16.02
N PRO A 122 -23.49 8.50 16.02
CA PRO A 122 -24.69 7.97 15.35
C PRO A 122 -24.59 7.92 13.82
N PHE A 123 -23.67 8.70 13.22
CA PHE A 123 -23.43 8.75 11.78
C PHE A 123 -22.30 7.81 11.31
N VAL A 124 -21.72 7.01 12.22
CA VAL A 124 -20.59 6.12 11.94
C VAL A 124 -21.07 4.67 11.86
N TYR A 125 -20.68 3.99 10.78
CA TYR A 125 -20.77 2.54 10.65
C TYR A 125 -19.48 1.87 11.09
N ASP A 126 -19.54 1.09 12.16
CA ASP A 126 -18.42 0.27 12.63
C ASP A 126 -18.27 -0.97 11.74
N MET A 127 -17.25 -0.97 10.87
CA MET A 127 -16.90 -2.08 9.98
C MET A 127 -16.12 -3.17 10.71
N GLY A 128 -15.72 -2.94 11.96
CA GLY A 128 -14.87 -3.84 12.74
C GLY A 128 -13.38 -3.68 12.46
N SER A 129 -12.63 -4.76 12.70
CA SER A 129 -11.18 -4.77 12.56
C SER A 129 -10.73 -4.88 11.11
N TYR A 130 -9.56 -4.34 10.79
CA TYR A 130 -8.93 -4.52 9.47
C TYR A 130 -8.74 -5.99 9.12
N ARG A 131 -8.45 -6.86 10.10
CA ARG A 131 -8.32 -8.31 9.85
C ARG A 131 -9.62 -8.93 9.33
N GLN A 132 -10.78 -8.49 9.82
CA GLN A 132 -12.07 -8.94 9.31
C GLN A 132 -12.32 -8.44 7.89
N VAL A 133 -11.98 -7.18 7.59
CA VAL A 133 -12.08 -6.67 6.22
C VAL A 133 -11.17 -7.47 5.28
N TYR A 134 -9.93 -7.73 5.70
CA TYR A 134 -8.97 -8.52 4.94
C TYR A 134 -9.42 -9.96 4.71
N SER A 135 -10.07 -10.62 5.67
CA SER A 135 -10.53 -12.00 5.49
C SER A 135 -11.59 -12.14 4.40
N TYR A 136 -12.44 -11.13 4.18
CA TYR A 136 -13.36 -11.15 3.04
C TYR A 136 -12.63 -11.19 1.70
N PHE A 137 -11.47 -10.53 1.61
CA PHE A 137 -10.63 -10.62 0.43
C PHE A 137 -9.86 -11.94 0.35
N GLU A 138 -9.42 -12.51 1.48
CA GLU A 138 -8.86 -13.88 1.49
C GLU A 138 -9.88 -14.88 0.92
N ASP A 139 -11.13 -14.81 1.38
CA ASP A 139 -12.22 -15.67 0.90
C ASP A 139 -12.47 -15.47 -0.60
N HIS A 140 -12.59 -14.21 -1.06
CA HIS A 140 -12.75 -13.89 -2.48
C HIS A 140 -11.59 -14.42 -3.34
N TYR A 141 -10.34 -14.28 -2.87
CA TYR A 141 -9.17 -14.76 -3.59
C TYR A 141 -9.13 -16.29 -3.67
N GLU A 142 -9.61 -16.99 -2.64
CA GLU A 142 -9.75 -18.44 -2.63
C GLU A 142 -10.86 -18.90 -3.59
N GLU A 143 -12.01 -18.21 -3.59
CA GLU A 143 -13.14 -18.50 -4.49
C GLU A 143 -12.75 -18.43 -5.97
N VAL A 144 -11.88 -17.49 -6.34
CA VAL A 144 -11.35 -17.35 -7.70
C VAL A 144 -10.08 -18.17 -7.97
N GLY A 145 -9.69 -19.06 -7.04
CA GLY A 145 -8.60 -20.02 -7.23
C GLY A 145 -7.18 -19.45 -7.19
N VAL A 146 -7.00 -18.22 -6.68
CA VAL A 146 -5.71 -17.54 -6.61
C VAL A 146 -5.05 -17.73 -5.24
N GLY A 147 -5.83 -17.48 -4.17
CA GLY A 147 -5.40 -17.51 -2.78
C GLY A 147 -4.44 -16.38 -2.36
N CYS A 148 -4.12 -16.33 -1.07
CA CYS A 148 -3.17 -15.37 -0.47
C CYS A 148 -1.93 -16.12 0.06
N PRO A 149 -0.84 -16.22 -0.71
CA PRO A 149 0.27 -17.14 -0.40
C PRO A 149 1.21 -16.67 0.71
N LEU A 150 1.28 -15.37 1.01
CA LEU A 150 2.19 -14.81 1.99
C LEU A 150 1.58 -14.87 3.40
N ILE A 151 2.18 -15.68 4.28
CA ILE A 151 1.64 -15.92 5.63
C ILE A 151 1.91 -14.80 6.63
N ASP A 152 2.84 -13.89 6.32
CA ASP A 152 3.33 -12.87 7.26
C ASP A 152 2.88 -11.45 6.90
N THR A 153 1.88 -11.30 6.03
CA THR A 153 1.30 -10.00 5.72
C THR A 153 -0.19 -10.05 5.40
N ALA A 154 -0.91 -9.02 5.84
CA ALA A 154 -2.26 -8.71 5.42
C ALA A 154 -2.27 -7.56 4.40
N ASN A 155 -1.23 -7.41 3.58
CA ASN A 155 -1.16 -6.44 2.50
C ASN A 155 -1.51 -7.12 1.16
N LEU A 156 -2.71 -6.87 0.62
CA LEU A 156 -3.14 -7.53 -0.63
C LEU A 156 -2.25 -7.22 -1.83
N PHE A 157 -1.65 -6.03 -1.91
CA PHE A 157 -0.73 -5.73 -3.00
C PHE A 157 0.51 -6.63 -2.95
N MET A 158 0.98 -6.99 -1.75
CA MET A 158 2.08 -7.95 -1.60
C MET A 158 1.66 -9.36 -1.97
N GLN A 159 0.44 -9.77 -1.61
CA GLN A 159 -0.15 -11.05 -2.04
C GLN A 159 -0.21 -11.13 -3.56
N ASP A 160 -0.70 -10.06 -4.20
CA ASP A 160 -0.77 -9.93 -5.65
C ASP A 160 0.59 -10.07 -6.33
N ASN A 161 1.62 -9.39 -5.82
CA ASN A 161 2.98 -9.51 -6.36
C ASN A 161 3.54 -10.94 -6.22
N ALA A 162 3.26 -11.63 -5.11
CA ALA A 162 3.66 -13.03 -4.93
C ALA A 162 2.91 -13.98 -5.89
N ASN A 163 1.62 -13.74 -6.12
CA ASN A 163 0.82 -14.49 -7.08
C ASN A 163 1.30 -14.29 -8.52
N LEU A 164 1.57 -13.05 -8.92
CA LEU A 164 2.16 -12.75 -10.23
C LEU A 164 3.52 -13.42 -10.42
N TYR A 165 4.37 -13.39 -9.40
CA TYR A 165 5.66 -14.08 -9.43
C TYR A 165 5.48 -15.58 -9.67
N ARG A 166 4.54 -16.22 -8.96
CA ARG A 166 4.19 -17.64 -9.15
C ARG A 166 3.66 -17.91 -10.54
N MET A 167 2.80 -17.05 -11.09
CA MET A 167 2.24 -17.22 -12.43
C MET A 167 3.31 -17.18 -13.52
N VAL A 168 4.30 -16.30 -13.39
CA VAL A 168 5.37 -16.16 -14.39
C VAL A 168 6.44 -17.24 -14.25
N THR A 169 6.85 -17.58 -13.02
CA THR A 169 8.00 -18.45 -12.77
C THR A 169 7.64 -19.89 -12.38
N GLY A 170 6.40 -20.14 -11.99
CA GLY A 170 5.95 -21.37 -11.35
C GLY A 170 6.40 -21.53 -9.88
N GLN A 171 7.18 -20.59 -9.34
CA GLN A 171 7.72 -20.67 -7.98
C GLN A 171 6.81 -19.97 -6.97
N GLN A 172 6.48 -20.67 -5.88
CA GLN A 172 5.66 -20.11 -4.81
C GLN A 172 6.52 -19.46 -3.72
N LEU A 173 6.18 -18.21 -3.40
CA LEU A 173 6.70 -17.48 -2.26
C LEU A 173 5.72 -17.60 -1.09
N THR A 174 6.21 -17.75 0.13
CA THR A 174 5.38 -17.91 1.33
C THR A 174 5.55 -16.78 2.33
N ARG A 175 6.60 -15.95 2.18
CA ARG A 175 6.89 -14.84 3.08
C ARG A 175 7.27 -13.60 2.30
N THR A 176 6.87 -12.44 2.81
CA THR A 176 7.21 -11.13 2.23
C THR A 176 8.71 -10.96 2.01
N ARG A 177 9.57 -11.46 2.90
CA ARG A 177 11.03 -11.37 2.73
C ARG A 177 11.49 -12.01 1.41
N GLU A 178 10.95 -13.17 1.06
CA GLU A 178 11.29 -13.89 -0.17
C GLU A 178 10.91 -13.05 -1.41
N LEU A 179 9.77 -12.36 -1.35
CA LEU A 179 9.35 -11.43 -2.41
C LEU A 179 10.39 -10.31 -2.64
N PHE A 180 10.91 -9.69 -1.58
CA PHE A 180 11.95 -8.65 -1.74
C PHE A 180 13.33 -9.22 -2.12
N GLU A 181 13.60 -10.50 -1.89
CA GLU A 181 14.83 -11.16 -2.33
C GLU A 181 14.83 -11.39 -3.84
N VAL A 182 13.67 -11.72 -4.44
CA VAL A 182 13.51 -11.94 -5.89
C VAL A 182 13.15 -10.67 -6.68
N LEU A 183 12.65 -9.63 -6.00
CA LEU A 183 12.16 -8.41 -6.64
C LEU A 183 13.17 -7.75 -7.61
N PRO A 184 14.49 -7.65 -7.30
CA PRO A 184 15.47 -7.10 -8.24
C PRO A 184 15.51 -7.82 -9.60
N ASP A 185 15.22 -9.11 -9.62
CA ASP A 185 15.28 -9.97 -10.80
C ASP A 185 13.90 -10.17 -11.47
N ALA A 186 12.85 -9.52 -10.93
CA ALA A 186 11.47 -9.65 -11.37
C ALA A 186 10.84 -8.29 -11.77
N PRO A 187 11.35 -7.62 -12.82
CA PRO A 187 10.91 -6.28 -13.23
C PRO A 187 9.46 -6.16 -13.72
N TYR A 188 8.82 -7.29 -14.02
CA TYR A 188 7.41 -7.32 -14.41
C TYR A 188 6.46 -7.15 -13.22
N LEU A 189 6.95 -7.30 -11.98
CA LEU A 189 6.14 -7.12 -10.78
C LEU A 189 5.75 -5.65 -10.59
N PRO A 190 4.48 -5.34 -10.30
CA PRO A 190 4.03 -3.97 -10.02
C PRO A 190 4.83 -3.26 -8.93
N LEU A 191 5.25 -4.00 -7.88
CA LEU A 191 6.04 -3.46 -6.78
C LEU A 191 7.40 -2.91 -7.24
N TYR A 192 7.95 -3.41 -8.35
CA TYR A 192 9.24 -2.96 -8.89
C TYR A 192 9.24 -1.45 -9.17
N GLU A 193 8.11 -0.90 -9.61
CA GLU A 193 7.97 0.52 -9.95
C GLU A 193 8.23 1.46 -8.76
N ALA A 194 7.77 1.08 -7.56
CA ALA A 194 8.03 1.86 -6.36
C ALA A 194 9.55 1.99 -6.09
N PHE A 195 10.31 0.92 -6.38
CA PHE A 195 11.75 0.92 -6.21
C PHE A 195 12.49 1.62 -7.34
N VAL A 196 11.96 1.57 -8.57
CA VAL A 196 12.43 2.45 -9.65
C VAL A 196 12.36 3.90 -9.18
N GLN A 197 11.23 4.35 -8.64
CA GLN A 197 11.09 5.72 -8.15
C GLN A 197 12.04 6.05 -7.00
N ILE A 198 12.21 5.13 -6.03
CA ILE A 198 13.08 5.34 -4.86
C ILE A 198 14.56 5.44 -5.24
N PHE A 199 15.02 4.59 -6.16
CA PHE A 199 16.42 4.52 -6.58
C PHE A 199 16.73 5.33 -7.84
N SER A 200 15.73 5.98 -8.45
CA SER A 200 15.93 6.82 -9.63
C SER A 200 16.95 7.92 -9.36
N ARG A 201 17.92 8.07 -10.27
CA ARG A 201 18.83 9.21 -10.27
C ARG A 201 18.04 10.51 -10.45
N ARG A 202 18.34 11.52 -9.62
CA ARG A 202 17.62 12.81 -9.66
C ARG A 202 17.82 13.63 -10.94
N ARG A 203 18.84 13.34 -11.75
CA ARG A 203 19.27 14.18 -12.88
C ARG A 203 19.74 13.41 -14.12
N GLU A 204 19.80 12.08 -14.06
CA GLU A 204 20.33 11.25 -15.13
C GLU A 204 19.48 9.97 -15.26
N PRO A 205 19.48 9.29 -16.42
CA PRO A 205 18.93 7.95 -16.53
C PRO A 205 19.70 6.94 -15.67
N GLY A 206 19.02 5.92 -15.15
CA GLY A 206 19.62 4.85 -14.34
C GLY A 206 19.25 4.91 -12.86
N ALA A 207 19.56 3.83 -12.15
CA ALA A 207 19.41 3.77 -10.71
C ALA A 207 20.68 4.25 -9.98
N SER A 208 20.52 4.66 -8.73
CA SER A 208 21.60 5.00 -7.81
C SER A 208 21.27 4.45 -6.43
N PRO A 209 22.26 3.89 -5.71
CA PRO A 209 22.05 3.54 -4.31
C PRO A 209 21.73 4.81 -3.51
N LEU A 210 21.05 4.62 -2.38
CA LEU A 210 20.82 5.65 -1.38
C LEU A 210 22.15 6.01 -0.71
N ASP A 211 22.47 7.30 -0.74
CA ASP A 211 23.80 7.83 -0.40
C ASP A 211 24.09 7.85 1.11
N SER A 212 23.05 7.75 1.93
CA SER A 212 23.17 7.92 3.38
C SER A 212 22.50 6.81 4.19
N PHE A 213 23.08 6.53 5.36
CA PHE A 213 22.46 5.64 6.35
C PHE A 213 21.04 6.10 6.74
N ALA A 214 20.80 7.42 6.79
CA ALA A 214 19.50 7.99 7.10
C ALA A 214 18.44 7.69 6.02
N GLU A 215 18.82 7.66 4.73
CA GLU A 215 17.93 7.25 3.65
C GLU A 215 17.63 5.76 3.69
N ILE A 216 18.63 4.92 3.98
CA ILE A 216 18.44 3.47 4.14
C ILE A 216 17.52 3.16 5.34
N GLU A 217 17.71 3.83 6.48
CA GLU A 217 16.77 3.74 7.60
C GLU A 217 15.39 4.30 7.23
N GLY A 218 15.34 5.36 6.42
CA GLY A 218 14.12 5.90 5.81
C GLY A 218 13.36 4.84 5.03
N LEU A 219 14.03 4.09 4.16
CA LEU A 219 13.45 2.98 3.40
C LEU A 219 12.94 1.87 4.33
N GLY A 220 13.70 1.51 5.36
CA GLY A 220 13.24 0.57 6.38
C GLY A 220 11.96 1.05 7.09
N ARG A 221 11.84 2.34 7.41
CA ARG A 221 10.59 2.90 7.97
C ARG A 221 9.46 2.88 6.96
N TRP A 222 9.71 3.24 5.70
CA TRP A 222 8.73 3.22 4.61
C TRP A 222 8.14 1.83 4.41
N LEU A 223 8.98 0.79 4.42
CA LEU A 223 8.58 -0.62 4.36
C LEU A 223 7.71 -1.00 5.57
N ARG A 224 8.13 -0.62 6.78
CA ARG A 224 7.37 -0.91 8.01
C ARG A 224 6.04 -0.20 8.11
N ARG A 225 5.76 0.83 7.31
CA ARG A 225 4.42 1.40 7.24
C ARG A 225 3.46 0.48 6.48
N ARG A 226 3.99 -0.39 5.63
CA ARG A 226 3.25 -1.19 4.64
C ARG A 226 3.28 -2.70 4.95
N LEU A 227 4.19 -3.13 5.82
CA LEU A 227 4.47 -4.53 6.14
C LEU A 227 4.58 -4.72 7.66
N GLU A 228 4.24 -5.92 8.11
CA GLU A 228 4.27 -6.42 9.49
C GLU A 228 5.67 -6.80 9.94
N TRP A 229 6.62 -5.91 9.66
CA TRP A 229 8.03 -6.12 9.95
C TRP A 229 8.48 -5.34 11.18
N ASP A 230 9.32 -6.00 11.98
CA ASP A 230 10.10 -5.31 12.99
C ASP A 230 11.16 -4.40 12.35
N ARG A 231 11.82 -3.58 13.18
CA ARG A 231 12.86 -2.65 12.74
C ARG A 231 14.03 -3.36 12.09
N GLN A 232 14.45 -4.49 12.64
CA GLN A 232 15.65 -5.19 12.22
C GLN A 232 15.45 -5.78 10.83
N LYS A 233 14.38 -6.57 10.63
CA LYS A 233 14.03 -7.18 9.35
C LYS A 233 13.91 -6.14 8.25
N ALA A 234 13.19 -5.04 8.51
CA ALA A 234 13.02 -4.00 7.50
C ALA A 234 14.34 -3.29 7.14
N LEU A 235 15.22 -3.07 8.12
CA LEU A 235 16.52 -2.46 7.87
C LEU A 235 17.47 -3.42 7.12
N GLU A 236 17.42 -4.72 7.43
CA GLU A 236 18.16 -5.75 6.70
C GLU A 236 17.74 -5.80 5.23
N VAL A 237 16.44 -5.82 4.95
CA VAL A 237 15.91 -5.80 3.58
C VAL A 237 16.28 -4.50 2.86
N ALA A 238 16.10 -3.34 3.49
CA ALA A 238 16.48 -2.05 2.91
C ALA A 238 17.98 -2.00 2.53
N ARG A 239 18.86 -2.48 3.41
CA ARG A 239 20.31 -2.61 3.12
C ARG A 239 20.59 -3.61 2.00
N SER A 240 19.84 -4.71 1.95
CA SER A 240 19.99 -5.72 0.89
C SER A 240 19.67 -5.13 -0.48
N LEU A 241 18.53 -4.46 -0.61
CA LEU A 241 18.11 -3.79 -1.84
C LEU A 241 19.10 -2.70 -2.25
N ASN A 242 19.55 -1.86 -1.30
CA ASN A 242 20.53 -0.82 -1.59
C ASN A 242 21.86 -1.39 -2.12
N ARG A 243 22.32 -2.52 -1.56
CA ARG A 243 23.53 -3.21 -2.04
C ARG A 243 23.36 -3.82 -3.43
N ARG A 244 22.14 -4.25 -3.79
CA ARG A 244 21.86 -4.74 -5.15
C ARG A 244 22.00 -3.61 -6.17
N VAL A 245 21.45 -2.44 -5.87
CA VAL A 245 21.59 -1.25 -6.74
C VAL A 245 23.04 -0.76 -6.82
N ASP A 246 23.77 -0.77 -5.70
CA ASP A 246 25.20 -0.42 -5.66
C ASP A 246 26.07 -1.38 -6.49
N ALA A 247 25.72 -2.68 -6.51
CA ALA A 247 26.44 -3.68 -7.28
C ALA A 247 26.08 -3.67 -8.78
N ASP A 248 24.85 -3.27 -9.11
CA ASP A 248 24.35 -3.23 -10.48
C ASP A 248 23.37 -2.08 -10.66
N GLU A 249 23.83 -1.01 -11.31
CA GLU A 249 23.07 0.22 -11.58
C GLU A 249 21.89 0.01 -12.55
N SER A 250 21.80 -1.18 -13.19
CA SER A 250 20.62 -1.58 -13.96
C SER A 250 19.46 -2.08 -13.10
N THR A 251 19.74 -2.43 -11.83
CA THR A 251 18.73 -2.83 -10.85
C THR A 251 17.81 -1.65 -10.55
N PHE A 252 16.50 -1.85 -10.69
CA PHE A 252 15.50 -0.77 -10.56
C PHE A 252 15.70 0.40 -11.54
N ASP A 253 16.31 0.16 -12.70
CA ASP A 253 16.32 1.13 -13.81
C ASP A 253 15.11 0.91 -14.74
N SER A 254 14.31 1.97 -14.92
CA SER A 254 13.18 2.01 -15.86
C SER A 254 13.58 1.63 -17.29
N ALA A 255 14.75 2.05 -17.78
CA ALA A 255 15.16 1.78 -19.15
C ALA A 255 15.49 0.29 -19.36
N GLN A 256 16.20 -0.30 -18.39
CA GLN A 256 16.60 -1.71 -18.42
C GLN A 256 15.42 -2.64 -18.12
N ARG A 257 14.45 -2.19 -17.32
CA ARG A 257 13.18 -2.88 -17.07
C ARG A 257 12.56 -3.40 -18.36
N SER A 258 12.37 -2.53 -19.34
CA SER A 258 11.71 -2.86 -20.63
C SER A 258 12.46 -3.91 -21.46
N ARG A 259 13.77 -4.09 -21.24
CA ARG A 259 14.64 -4.99 -22.00
C ARG A 259 14.93 -6.30 -21.27
N HIS A 260 14.43 -6.45 -20.05
CA HIS A 260 14.74 -7.62 -19.23
C HIS A 260 14.05 -8.87 -19.79
N PRO A 261 14.71 -10.04 -19.88
CA PRO A 261 14.14 -11.25 -20.49
C PRO A 261 12.80 -11.69 -19.88
N MET A 262 12.64 -11.54 -18.56
CA MET A 262 11.39 -11.89 -17.85
C MET A 262 10.17 -11.08 -18.30
N MET A 263 10.35 -9.98 -19.04
CA MET A 263 9.27 -9.17 -19.56
C MET A 263 8.51 -9.88 -20.67
N GLU A 264 9.23 -10.61 -21.53
CA GLU A 264 8.62 -11.41 -22.60
C GLU A 264 7.82 -12.57 -22.01
N GLU A 265 8.37 -13.22 -20.97
CA GLU A 265 7.68 -14.29 -20.23
C GLU A 265 6.40 -13.77 -19.56
N ALA A 266 6.49 -12.64 -18.85
CA ALA A 266 5.33 -11.97 -18.25
C ALA A 266 4.25 -11.64 -19.27
N THR A 267 4.64 -11.12 -20.44
CA THR A 267 3.71 -10.82 -21.54
C THR A 267 3.07 -12.08 -22.11
N SER A 268 3.83 -13.18 -22.21
CA SER A 268 3.29 -14.47 -22.63
C SER A 268 2.24 -14.99 -21.65
N VAL A 269 2.50 -14.89 -20.35
CA VAL A 269 1.55 -15.27 -19.29
C VAL A 269 0.32 -14.37 -19.28
N ALA A 270 0.49 -13.06 -19.51
CA ALA A 270 -0.65 -12.13 -19.59
C ALA A 270 -1.71 -12.57 -20.62
N ARG A 271 -1.27 -13.14 -21.75
CA ARG A 271 -2.14 -13.62 -22.84
C ARG A 271 -2.92 -14.88 -22.50
N THR A 272 -2.52 -15.61 -21.46
CA THR A 272 -3.19 -16.84 -21.03
C THR A 272 -4.19 -16.60 -19.91
N ILE A 273 -4.19 -15.41 -19.30
CA ILE A 273 -5.12 -15.05 -18.22
C ILE A 273 -6.48 -14.69 -18.83
N ASP A 274 -7.54 -15.37 -18.39
CA ASP A 274 -8.91 -14.97 -18.72
C ASP A 274 -9.32 -13.78 -17.86
N SER A 275 -9.26 -12.58 -18.44
CA SER A 275 -9.61 -11.34 -17.74
C SER A 275 -11.10 -11.20 -17.43
N THR A 276 -11.96 -12.11 -17.94
CA THR A 276 -13.41 -12.08 -17.67
C THR A 276 -13.82 -12.99 -16.52
N GLU A 277 -12.90 -13.81 -16.01
CA GLU A 277 -13.15 -14.76 -14.92
C GLU A 277 -13.37 -14.05 -13.57
N SER A 278 -12.54 -13.05 -13.25
CA SER A 278 -12.71 -12.22 -12.06
C SER A 278 -11.97 -10.88 -12.16
N ASP A 279 -12.27 -9.96 -11.24
CA ASP A 279 -11.56 -8.69 -11.08
C ASP A 279 -10.07 -8.88 -10.73
N VAL A 280 -9.73 -9.96 -10.02
CA VAL A 280 -8.34 -10.34 -9.70
C VAL A 280 -7.59 -10.72 -10.97
N HIS A 281 -8.18 -11.57 -11.82
CA HIS A 281 -7.58 -11.97 -13.08
C HIS A 281 -7.47 -10.80 -14.05
N GLU A 282 -8.49 -9.94 -14.14
CA GLU A 282 -8.43 -8.70 -14.93
C GLU A 282 -7.26 -7.80 -14.48
N ARG A 283 -7.11 -7.61 -13.16
CA ARG A 283 -6.02 -6.81 -12.58
C ARG A 283 -4.65 -7.40 -12.90
N TYR A 284 -4.48 -8.72 -12.82
CA TYR A 284 -3.22 -9.39 -13.14
C TYR A 284 -2.87 -9.30 -14.62
N MET A 285 -3.83 -9.56 -15.50
CA MET A 285 -3.65 -9.37 -16.94
C MET A 285 -3.23 -7.93 -17.26
N ARG A 286 -3.90 -6.93 -16.66
CA ARG A 286 -3.60 -5.52 -16.86
C ARG A 286 -2.17 -5.18 -16.42
N TRP A 287 -1.74 -5.65 -15.26
CA TRP A 287 -0.38 -5.38 -14.78
C TRP A 287 0.70 -6.03 -15.64
N LEU A 288 0.54 -7.30 -16.02
CA LEU A 288 1.50 -7.99 -16.88
C LEU A 288 1.48 -7.47 -18.34
N SER A 289 0.39 -6.83 -18.76
CA SER A 289 0.29 -6.21 -20.09
C SER A 289 0.80 -4.77 -20.14
N LYS A 290 0.66 -4.00 -19.04
CA LYS A 290 1.15 -2.60 -18.93
C LYS A 290 2.66 -2.49 -19.04
N VAL A 291 3.40 -3.58 -18.91
CA VAL A 291 4.87 -3.55 -18.91
C VAL A 291 5.49 -3.31 -20.30
N VAL A 292 4.67 -3.12 -21.35
CA VAL A 292 5.08 -2.90 -22.75
C VAL A 292 4.89 -1.46 -23.23
N GLN A 293 4.12 -0.62 -22.51
CA GLN A 293 3.85 0.78 -22.88
C GLN A 293 4.81 1.75 -22.20
#